data_AF-A0A1I5A0P6-F1
#
_entry.id   AF-A0A1I5A0P6-F1
#
_cell.length_a   1.000
_cell.length_b   1.000
_cell.length_c   1.000
_cell.angle_alpha   90.00
_cell.angle_beta   90.00
_cell.angle_gamma   90.00
#
_symmetry.space_group_name_H-M   'P 1'
#
loop_
_entity.id
_entity.type
_entity.pdbx_description
1 polymer ?
#
loop_
_entity_poly.entity_id
_entity_poly.type
_entity_poly.pdbx_seq_one_letter_code
_entity_poly.pdbx_strand_id
1 'polypeptide(L)' 'ALVAWVEQGKAPDAIVATARGKGSNLPNPEVPASWSPTRTRLLCAYPQVARYDGKGDPEKAASFNCVAP' A
#
# COMPACT_ATOMS: atom_id res chain seq x y z
N ALA A 1 -12.23 1.83 -4.84
CA ALA A 1 -12.13 3.17 -4.21
C ALA A 1 -12.94 4.22 -4.98
N LEU A 2 -12.72 4.40 -6.29
CA LEU A 2 -13.41 5.43 -7.08
C LEU A 2 -14.95 5.35 -7.01
N VAL A 3 -15.53 4.16 -7.26
CA VAL A 3 -16.99 3.94 -7.17
C VAL A 3 -17.54 4.34 -5.80
N ALA A 4 -16.93 3.86 -4.71
CA ALA A 4 -17.35 4.20 -3.35
C ALA A 4 -17.26 5.71 -3.06
N TRP A 5 -16.25 6.39 -3.62
CA TRP A 5 -16.14 7.83 -3.48
C TRP A 5 -17.25 8.55 -4.26
N VAL A 6 -17.41 8.24 -5.55
CA VAL A 6 -18.36 8.93 -6.44
C VAL A 6 -19.81 8.65 -6.04
N GLU A 7 -20.15 7.39 -5.80
CA GLU A 7 -21.54 6.95 -5.63
C GLU A 7 -21.99 6.96 -4.18
N GLN A 8 -21.07 6.91 -3.21
CA GLN A 8 -21.39 6.81 -1.78
C GLN A 8 -20.78 7.94 -0.94
N GLY A 9 -20.06 8.88 -1.56
CA GLY A 9 -19.38 9.96 -0.84
C GLY A 9 -18.23 9.50 0.06
N LYS A 10 -17.75 8.26 -0.09
CA LYS A 10 -16.70 7.68 0.76
C LYS A 10 -15.33 7.85 0.14
N ALA A 11 -14.72 9.01 0.36
CA ALA A 11 -13.33 9.25 -0.02
C ALA A 11 -12.40 8.27 0.73
N PRO A 12 -11.40 7.67 0.06
CA PRO A 12 -10.44 6.80 0.73
C PRO A 12 -9.40 7.62 1.49
N ASP A 13 -9.18 7.31 2.77
CA ASP A 13 -8.05 7.88 3.53
C ASP A 13 -6.70 7.33 3.02
N ALA A 14 -6.70 6.09 2.52
CA ALA A 14 -5.56 5.44 1.90
C ALA A 14 -6.00 4.37 0.89
N ILE A 15 -5.10 4.00 -0.02
CA ILE A 15 -5.28 2.86 -0.94
C ILE A 15 -4.22 1.82 -0.62
N VAL A 16 -4.62 0.57 -0.34
CA VAL A 16 -3.66 -0.54 -0.19
C VAL A 16 -3.12 -0.91 -1.56
N ALA A 17 -1.81 -0.78 -1.74
CA ALA A 17 -1.09 -1.22 -2.93
C ALA A 17 -0.28 -2.48 -2.65
N THR A 18 -0.15 -3.34 -3.66
CA THR A 18 0.61 -4.59 -3.61
C THR A 18 1.71 -4.57 -4.66
N ALA A 19 2.94 -4.90 -4.26
CA ALA A 19 4.02 -5.12 -5.21
C ALA A 19 3.72 -6.34 -6.08
N ARG A 20 3.97 -6.24 -7.39
CA ARG A 20 3.77 -7.36 -8.32
C ARG A 20 5.02 -8.25 -8.36
N GLY A 21 5.34 -8.91 -7.25
CA GLY A 21 6.48 -9.82 -7.16
C GLY A 21 6.23 -11.17 -7.84
N LYS A 22 7.17 -12.11 -7.62
CA LYS A 22 7.08 -13.49 -8.13
C LYS A 22 5.77 -14.14 -7.71
N GLY A 23 5.04 -14.73 -8.66
CA GLY A 23 3.76 -15.39 -8.41
C GLY A 23 2.52 -14.49 -8.58
N SER A 24 2.69 -13.21 -8.91
CA SER A 24 1.56 -12.36 -9.36
C SER A 24 1.16 -12.67 -10.80
N ASN A 25 -0.07 -12.32 -11.20
CA ASN A 25 -0.59 -12.57 -12.55
C ASN A 25 0.21 -11.86 -13.65
N LEU A 26 0.80 -10.71 -13.35
CA LEU A 26 1.69 -9.96 -14.25
C LEU A 26 2.88 -9.41 -13.43
N PRO A 27 3.92 -10.23 -13.20
CA PRO A 27 5.06 -9.85 -12.39
C PRO A 27 5.77 -8.62 -12.96
N ASN A 28 6.12 -7.68 -12.09
CA ASN A 28 6.99 -6.56 -12.44
C ASN A 28 8.45 -6.98 -12.20
N PRO A 29 9.29 -7.08 -13.25
CA PRO A 29 10.70 -7.47 -13.12
C PRO A 29 11.54 -6.45 -12.34
N GLU A 30 11.05 -5.22 -12.15
CA GLU A 30 11.75 -4.17 -11.40
C GLU A 30 11.54 -4.25 -9.89
N VAL A 31 10.67 -5.17 -9.40
CA VAL A 31 10.53 -5.39 -7.96
C VAL A 31 11.84 -5.98 -7.42
N PRO A 32 12.49 -5.35 -6.42
CA PRO A 32 13.75 -5.88 -5.88
C PRO A 32 13.60 -7.32 -5.39
N ALA A 33 14.54 -8.18 -5.75
CA ALA A 33 14.52 -9.59 -5.37
C ALA A 33 14.57 -9.82 -3.85
N SER A 34 15.05 -8.84 -3.08
CA SER A 34 15.08 -8.86 -1.61
C SER A 34 13.75 -8.51 -0.96
N TRP A 35 12.75 -8.02 -1.71
CA TRP A 35 11.42 -7.73 -1.17
C TRP A 35 10.57 -8.99 -1.08
N SER A 36 9.62 -9.00 -0.14
CA SER A 36 8.56 -10.00 -0.17
C SER A 36 7.79 -9.91 -1.50
N PRO A 37 7.50 -11.04 -2.17
CA PRO A 37 6.78 -11.04 -3.44
C PRO A 37 5.34 -10.53 -3.30
N THR A 38 4.80 -10.52 -2.08
CA THR A 38 3.44 -10.07 -1.74
C THR A 38 3.45 -8.82 -0.84
N ARG A 39 4.55 -8.05 -0.84
CA ARG A 39 4.67 -6.82 -0.05
C ARG A 39 3.51 -5.87 -0.33
N THR A 40 2.97 -5.28 0.71
CA THR A 40 1.91 -4.26 0.62
C THR A 40 2.27 -2.97 1.33
N ARG A 41 1.78 -1.83 0.82
CA ARG A 41 1.93 -0.49 1.41
C ARG A 41 0.65 0.31 1.28
N LEU A 42 0.47 1.30 2.15
CA LEU A 42 -0.55 2.33 1.97
C LEU A 42 -0.04 3.38 0.97
N LEU A 43 -0.82 3.68 -0.06
CA LEU A 43 -0.72 4.93 -0.81
C LEU A 43 -1.51 5.98 -0.04
N CYS A 44 -0.80 6.97 0.47
CA CYS A 44 -1.37 8.04 1.28
C CYS A 44 -1.74 9.24 0.42
N ALA A 45 -2.82 9.93 0.81
CA ALA A 45 -3.19 11.19 0.18
C ALA A 45 -2.11 12.25 0.45
N TYR A 46 -1.68 12.98 -0.57
CA TYR A 46 -0.70 14.05 -0.41
C TYR A 46 -1.24 15.11 0.57
N PRO A 47 -0.40 15.62 1.51
CA PRO A 47 1.05 15.44 1.63
C PRO A 47 1.49 14.28 2.55
N GLN A 48 0.59 13.42 3.01
CA GLN A 48 0.93 12.35 3.94
C GLN A 48 1.82 11.28 3.31
N VAL A 49 2.60 10.60 4.16
CA VAL A 49 3.48 9.48 3.79
C VAL A 49 3.17 8.26 4.66
N ALA A 50 3.38 7.07 4.09
CA ALA A 50 3.24 5.82 4.85
C ALA A 50 4.45 5.62 5.76
N ARG A 51 4.22 5.62 7.07
CA ARG A 51 5.26 5.38 8.08
C ARG A 51 4.96 4.09 8.83
N TYR A 52 5.98 3.25 8.98
CA TYR A 52 5.89 2.01 9.76
C TYR A 52 5.58 2.36 11.22
N ASP A 53 4.65 1.65 11.84
CA ASP A 53 4.21 1.93 13.20
C ASP A 53 5.13 1.35 14.29
N GLY A 54 6.23 0.69 13.87
CA GLY A 54 7.23 0.08 14.75
C GLY A 54 6.86 -1.33 15.22
N LYS A 55 5.72 -1.89 14.79
CA LYS A 55 5.22 -3.19 15.25
C LYS A 55 4.61 -4.01 14.10
N GLY A 56 4.53 -5.31 14.31
CA GLY A 56 3.98 -6.24 13.30
C GLY A 56 4.90 -6.42 12.08
N ASP A 57 4.36 -6.99 11.02
CA ASP A 57 5.12 -7.43 9.84
C ASP A 57 5.42 -6.24 8.89
N PRO A 58 6.69 -5.86 8.68
CA PRO A 58 7.05 -4.75 7.80
C PRO A 58 6.70 -5.01 6.33
N GLU A 59 6.31 -6.22 5.93
CA GLU A 59 5.84 -6.52 4.57
C GLU A 59 4.33 -6.28 4.40
N LYS A 60 3.58 -5.98 5.47
CA LYS A 60 2.12 -5.78 5.45
C LYS A 60 1.73 -4.31 5.62
N ALA A 61 0.78 -3.84 4.79
CA ALA A 61 0.24 -2.48 4.86
C ALA A 61 -0.43 -2.16 6.21
N ALA A 62 -0.93 -3.17 6.93
CA ALA A 62 -1.55 -3.02 8.25
C ALA A 62 -0.58 -2.54 9.35
N SER A 63 0.74 -2.64 9.12
CA SER A 63 1.78 -2.11 10.01
C SER A 63 2.22 -0.68 9.65
N PHE A 64 1.48 0.01 8.79
CA PHE A 64 1.79 1.36 8.35
C PHE A 64 0.61 2.29 8.62
N ASN A 65 0.92 3.54 8.93
CA ASN A 65 -0.06 4.62 9.04
C ASN A 65 0.30 5.75 8.07
N CYS A 66 -0.70 6.38 7.48
CA CYS A 66 -0.52 7.63 6.76
C CYS A 66 -0.37 8.77 7.78
N VAL A 67 0.79 9.40 7.79
CA VAL A 67 1.14 10.49 8.72
C VAL A 67 1.68 11.68 7.94
N ALA A 68 1.69 12.87 8.54
CA ALA A 68 2.43 13.99 7.99
C ALA A 68 3.92 13.59 7.78
N PRO A 69 4.60 14.17 6.77
CA PRO A 69 5.99 13.85 6.42
C PRO A 69 6.97 13.75 7.58
#